data_AF-A0A7L0IGA3-F1
#
_entry.id   AF-A0A7L0IGA3-F1
#
_cell.length_a   1.000
_cell.length_b   1.000
_cell.length_c   1.000
_cell.angle_alpha   90.00
_cell.angle_beta   90.00
_cell.angle_gamma   90.00
#
_symmetry.space_group_name_H-M   'P 1'
#
loop_
_entity.id
_entity.type
_entity.pdbx_description
1 polymer ?
#
loop_
_entity_poly.entity_id
_entity_poly.type
_entity_poly.pdbx_seq_one_letter_code
_entity_poly.pdbx_strand_id
1 'polypeptide(L)'
;MFLTTVLLRKRIPGHQWIGKYRRPRQVTLTMMQAMVRRLEIEAENEYWLSRPYLTREQEFKHNTEQRRAKWEAFKRLTQAKFPKHRYISDDLNHLNVTKKWT
;
A
#
# COMPACT_ATOMS: atom_id res chain seq x y z
N MET A 1 22.65 7.34 -44.73
CA MET A 1 21.88 8.45 -45.35
C MET A 1 22.21 9.74 -44.62
N PHE A 2 23.10 10.57 -45.17
CA PHE A 2 23.51 11.85 -44.56
C PHE A 2 22.37 12.87 -44.48
N LEU A 3 21.36 12.79 -45.37
CA LEU A 3 20.21 13.69 -45.35
C LEU A 3 19.31 13.52 -44.12
N THR A 4 19.11 12.28 -43.64
CA THR A 4 18.21 12.02 -42.49
C THR A 4 18.84 12.42 -41.16
N THR A 5 20.18 12.39 -41.05
CA THR A 5 20.90 12.90 -39.87
C THR A 5 20.94 14.43 -39.84
N VAL A 6 20.97 15.09 -41.01
CA VAL A 6 20.91 16.56 -41.12
C VAL A 6 19.48 17.09 -40.86
N LEU A 7 18.43 16.41 -41.34
CA LEU A 7 17.03 16.82 -41.13
C LEU A 7 16.49 16.45 -39.74
N LEU A 8 16.99 15.38 -39.10
CA LEU A 8 16.59 14.94 -37.75
C LEU A 8 17.69 15.20 -36.71
N ARG A 9 18.24 16.43 -36.71
CA ARG A 9 19.47 16.89 -36.03
C ARG A 9 19.63 16.59 -34.52
N LYS A 10 18.62 16.06 -33.81
CA LYS A 10 18.66 15.75 -32.37
C LYS A 10 18.08 14.38 -31.98
N ARG A 11 18.10 13.39 -32.89
CA ARG A 11 17.58 12.05 -32.60
C ARG A 11 18.60 11.20 -31.82
N ILE A 12 18.18 10.68 -30.66
CA ILE A 12 18.96 9.69 -29.89
C ILE A 12 18.70 8.31 -30.51
N PRO A 13 19.73 7.51 -30.81
CA PRO A 13 19.53 6.18 -31.39
C PRO A 13 18.94 5.20 -30.36
N GLY A 14 17.93 4.44 -30.76
CA GLY A 14 17.29 3.44 -29.89
C GLY A 14 16.39 4.03 -28.79
N HIS A 15 16.29 3.35 -27.65
CA HIS A 15 15.46 3.78 -26.52
C HIS A 15 16.15 4.86 -25.69
N GLN A 16 15.44 5.95 -25.34
CA GLN A 16 16.06 7.14 -24.73
C GLN A 16 16.72 6.89 -23.36
N TRP A 17 16.23 5.92 -22.60
CA TRP A 17 16.63 5.68 -21.19
C TRP A 17 17.41 4.38 -20.98
N ILE A 18 17.72 3.63 -22.04
CA ILE A 18 18.33 2.29 -21.97
C ILE A 18 19.39 2.16 -23.08
N GLY A 19 20.35 1.24 -22.95
CA GLY A 19 21.39 1.01 -23.96
C GLY A 19 22.63 1.91 -23.81
N LYS A 20 23.48 1.94 -24.84
CA LYS A 20 24.79 2.65 -24.82
C LYS A 20 24.65 4.17 -24.92
N TYR A 21 23.79 4.66 -25.81
CA TYR A 21 23.60 6.09 -26.05
C TYR A 21 22.24 6.53 -25.51
N ARG A 22 22.23 7.20 -24.36
CA ARG A 22 21.01 7.63 -23.64
C ARG A 22 20.89 9.15 -23.65
N ARG A 23 19.68 9.64 -23.34
CA ARG A 23 19.47 11.07 -23.08
C ARG A 23 20.10 11.45 -21.74
N PRO A 24 21.02 12.44 -21.69
CA PRO A 24 21.54 12.91 -20.42
C PRO A 24 20.41 13.59 -19.63
N ARG A 25 20.21 13.15 -18.39
CA ARG A 25 19.28 13.77 -17.45
C ARG A 25 20.05 14.67 -16.49
N GLN A 26 19.81 15.97 -16.57
CA GLN A 26 20.40 16.93 -15.66
C GLN A 26 19.64 16.94 -14.33
N VAL A 27 20.38 17.10 -13.23
CA VAL A 27 19.78 17.28 -11.91
C VAL A 27 19.41 18.75 -11.77
N THR A 28 18.14 19.03 -11.51
CA THR A 28 17.66 20.39 -11.28
C THR A 28 17.82 20.78 -9.81
N LEU A 29 17.87 22.08 -9.53
CA LEU A 29 17.92 22.60 -8.16
C LEU A 29 16.73 22.11 -7.31
N THR A 30 15.54 22.00 -7.91
CA THR A 30 14.35 21.49 -7.25
C THR A 30 14.49 20.02 -6.81
N MET A 31 15.15 19.18 -7.62
CA MET A 31 15.44 17.80 -7.26
C MET A 31 16.42 17.72 -6.10
N MET A 32 17.43 18.60 -6.07
CA MET A 32 18.39 18.68 -4.97
C MET A 32 17.70 19.12 -3.67
N GLN A 33 16.88 20.18 -3.71
CA GLN A 33 16.12 20.65 -2.55
C GLN A 33 15.16 19.58 -2.02
N ALA A 34 14.48 18.85 -2.92
CA ALA A 34 13.60 17.75 -2.52
C ALA A 34 14.37 16.60 -1.84
N MET A 35 15.60 16.32 -2.31
CA MET A 35 16.46 15.33 -1.68
C MET A 35 16.92 15.78 -0.29
N VAL A 36 17.39 17.03 -0.16
CA VAL A 36 17.81 17.60 1.13
C VAL A 36 16.68 17.53 2.15
N ARG A 37 15.46 17.94 1.76
CA ARG A 37 14.28 17.85 2.64
C ARG A 37 13.99 16.43 3.13
N ARG A 38 14.18 15.42 2.27
CA ARG A 38 14.01 14.01 2.69
C ARG A 38 15.07 13.58 3.68
N LEU A 39 16.32 13.98 3.46
CA LEU A 39 17.44 13.68 4.36
C LEU A 39 17.25 14.36 5.73
N GLU A 40 16.71 15.58 5.75
CA GLU A 40 16.36 16.27 7.00
C GLU A 40 15.30 15.49 7.80
N ILE A 41 14.26 14.98 7.13
CA ILE A 41 13.23 14.14 7.76
C ILE A 41 13.84 12.83 8.27
N GLU A 42 14.75 12.22 7.51
CA GLU A 42 15.43 11.00 7.93
C GLU A 42 16.29 11.21 9.17
N ALA A 43 17.06 12.31 9.22
CA ALA A 43 17.85 12.69 10.38
C ALA A 43 16.96 12.96 11.63
N GLU A 44 15.81 13.60 11.43
CA GLU A 44 14.84 13.80 12.52
C GLU A 44 14.28 12.46 13.02
N ASN A 45 13.92 11.55 12.10
CA ASN A 45 13.44 10.21 12.46
C ASN A 45 14.50 9.41 13.21
N GLU A 46 15.76 9.46 12.79
CA GLU A 46 16.89 8.81 13.47
C GLU A 46 17.01 9.30 14.92
N TYR A 47 16.92 10.62 15.13
CA TYR A 47 16.94 11.19 16.48
C TYR A 47 15.83 10.61 17.36
N TRP A 48 14.59 10.57 16.87
CA TRP A 48 13.46 10.04 17.64
C TRP A 48 13.54 8.53 17.89
N LEU A 49 14.04 7.76 16.91
CA LEU A 49 14.17 6.31 17.02
C LEU A 49 15.37 5.87 17.87
N SER A 50 16.35 6.75 18.09
CA SER A 50 17.56 6.44 18.86
C SER A 50 17.35 6.22 20.36
N ARG A 51 16.18 6.62 20.90
CA ARG A 51 15.90 6.62 22.35
C ARG A 51 14.73 5.71 22.69
N PRO A 52 14.93 4.37 22.78
CA PRO A 52 13.86 3.46 23.15
C PRO A 52 13.45 3.63 24.61
N TYR A 53 12.16 3.45 24.89
CA TYR A 53 11.61 3.53 26.26
C TYR A 53 11.90 2.25 27.08
N LEU A 54 11.81 1.08 26.47
CA LEU A 54 12.09 -0.22 27.09
C LEU A 54 13.38 -0.80 26.54
N THR A 55 14.11 -1.52 27.39
CA THR A 55 15.18 -2.39 26.92
C THR A 55 14.59 -3.64 26.26
N ARG A 56 15.40 -4.31 25.43
CA ARG A 56 14.99 -5.54 24.74
C ARG A 56 14.53 -6.64 25.70
N GLU A 57 15.14 -6.71 26.89
CA GLU A 57 14.79 -7.68 27.92
C GLU A 57 13.42 -7.37 28.54
N GLN A 58 13.12 -6.09 28.77
CA GLN A 58 11.82 -5.65 29.30
C GLN A 58 10.69 -5.84 28.27
N GLU A 59 10.97 -5.63 26.98
CA GLU A 59 9.98 -5.86 25.92
C GLU A 59 9.65 -7.34 25.73
N PHE A 60 10.56 -8.25 26.14
CA PHE A 60 10.44 -9.66 25.86
C PHE A 60 9.13 -10.25 26.43
N LYS A 61 8.30 -10.76 25.52
CA LYS A 61 7.00 -11.40 25.81
C LYS A 61 5.93 -10.55 26.50
N HIS A 62 6.14 -9.23 26.69
CA HIS A 62 5.21 -8.38 27.44
C HIS A 62 3.76 -8.38 26.90
N ASN A 63 3.56 -8.58 25.59
CA ASN A 63 2.25 -8.56 24.93
C ASN A 63 1.84 -9.90 24.29
N THR A 64 2.36 -11.02 24.79
CA THR A 64 2.11 -12.34 24.18
C THR A 64 0.66 -12.81 24.31
N GLU A 65 0.03 -12.57 25.46
CA GLU A 65 -1.36 -12.98 25.72
C GLU A 65 -2.35 -12.26 24.80
N GLN A 66 -2.21 -10.94 24.65
CA GLN A 66 -3.07 -10.17 23.75
C GLN A 66 -2.90 -10.61 22.29
N ARG A 67 -1.66 -10.88 21.84
CA ARG A 67 -1.41 -11.39 20.49
C ARG A 67 -2.08 -12.74 20.27
N ARG A 68 -2.04 -13.63 21.26
CA ARG A 68 -2.74 -14.92 21.21
C ARG A 68 -4.25 -14.74 21.16
N ALA A 69 -4.81 -13.88 22.01
CA ALA A 69 -6.25 -13.59 22.03
C ALA A 69 -6.74 -13.02 20.69
N LYS A 70 -6.00 -12.07 20.09
CA LYS A 70 -6.29 -11.52 18.76
C LYS A 70 -6.27 -12.60 17.68
N TRP A 71 -5.30 -13.50 17.75
CA TRP A 71 -5.20 -14.61 16.80
C TRP A 71 -6.32 -15.64 16.94
N GLU A 72 -6.69 -16.01 18.17
CA GLU A 72 -7.82 -16.90 18.42
C GLU A 72 -9.15 -16.28 18.00
N ALA A 73 -9.35 -15.00 18.25
CA ALA A 73 -10.53 -14.26 17.77
C ALA A 73 -10.59 -14.27 16.23
N PHE A 74 -9.47 -14.02 15.55
CA PHE A 74 -9.39 -14.11 14.10
C PHE A 74 -9.74 -15.51 13.58
N LYS A 75 -9.19 -16.56 14.19
CA LYS A 75 -9.53 -17.96 13.85
C LYS A 75 -11.02 -18.26 14.05
N ARG A 76 -11.62 -17.77 15.14
CA ARG A 76 -13.06 -17.93 15.38
C ARG A 76 -13.89 -17.23 14.31
N LEU A 77 -13.50 -16.02 13.91
CA LEU A 77 -14.19 -15.28 12.84
C LEU A 77 -14.08 -15.97 11.48
N THR A 78 -12.91 -16.51 11.14
CA THR A 78 -12.75 -17.24 9.88
C THR A 78 -13.53 -18.55 9.87
N GLN A 79 -13.56 -19.27 11.00
CA GLN A 79 -14.38 -20.48 11.16
C GLN A 79 -15.89 -20.18 11.17
N ALA A 80 -16.32 -19.05 11.74
CA ALA A 80 -17.72 -18.66 11.79
C ALA A 80 -18.28 -18.17 10.44
N LYS A 81 -17.46 -18.10 9.39
CA LYS A 81 -17.89 -17.68 8.05
C LYS A 81 -18.70 -18.79 7.36
N PHE A 82 -19.99 -18.84 7.67
CA PHE A 82 -20.97 -19.73 7.03
C PHE A 82 -22.06 -18.92 6.28
N PRO A 83 -22.74 -19.53 5.30
CA PRO A 83 -23.92 -18.93 4.68
C PRO A 83 -24.97 -18.58 5.74
N LYS A 84 -25.72 -17.49 5.51
CA LYS A 84 -26.80 -17.08 6.40
C LYS A 84 -27.90 -18.15 6.45
N HIS A 85 -28.55 -18.28 7.59
CA HIS A 85 -29.77 -19.08 7.70
C HIS A 85 -30.86 -18.52 6.78
N ARG A 86 -31.64 -19.43 6.18
CA ARG A 86 -32.84 -19.09 5.40
C ARG A 86 -34.05 -19.56 6.18
N TYR A 87 -35.03 -18.67 6.38
CA TYR A 87 -36.25 -18.98 7.12
C TYR A 87 -37.44 -19.07 6.16
N ILE A 88 -38.31 -20.06 6.36
CA ILE A 88 -39.51 -20.24 5.53
C ILE A 88 -40.49 -19.05 5.65
N SER A 89 -40.45 -18.33 6.76
CA SER A 89 -41.23 -17.11 6.96
C SER A 89 -40.89 -16.03 5.93
N ASP A 90 -39.64 -15.94 5.49
CA ASP A 90 -39.21 -14.96 4.50
C ASP A 90 -39.84 -15.25 3.14
N ASP A 91 -39.89 -16.54 2.77
CA ASP A 91 -40.51 -17.00 1.54
C ASP A 91 -42.06 -16.87 1.61
N LEU A 92 -42.69 -17.18 2.75
CA LEU A 92 -44.14 -17.08 2.93
C LEU A 92 -44.63 -15.63 3.01
N ASN A 93 -43.83 -14.72 3.58
CA ASN A 93 -44.15 -13.29 3.61
C ASN A 93 -44.24 -12.69 2.21
N HIS A 94 -43.50 -13.24 1.24
CA HIS A 94 -43.57 -12.79 -0.15
C HIS A 94 -44.98 -13.00 -0.76
N LEU A 95 -45.76 -13.96 -0.28
CA LEU A 95 -47.12 -14.20 -0.76
C LEU A 95 -48.08 -13.05 -0.40
N ASN A 96 -47.75 -12.22 0.60
CA ASN A 96 -48.56 -11.06 0.98
C ASN A 96 -48.49 -9.89 -0.02
N VAL A 97 -47.65 -9.95 -1.05
CA VAL A 97 -47.53 -8.88 -2.07
C VAL A 97 -48.86 -8.62 -2.80
N THR A 98 -49.72 -9.63 -2.93
CA THR A 98 -51.03 -9.51 -3.59
C THR A 98 -52.18 -9.27 -2.61
N LYS A 99 -51.89 -9.03 -1.33
CA LYS A 99 -52.91 -8.84 -0.29
C LYS A 99 -53.71 -7.56 -0.56
N LYS A 100 -55.03 -7.69 -0.67
CA LYS A 100 -55.97 -6.57 -0.84
C LYS A 100 -56.72 -6.28 0.46
N TRP A 101 -57.11 -5.03 0.67
CA TRP A 101 -58.02 -4.65 1.75
C TRP A 101 -59.47 -4.94 1.34
N THR A 102 -60.28 -5.35 2.30
CA THR A 102 -61.76 -5.39 2.23
C THR A 102 -62.32 -4.14 2.86
#